data_AF-A0A6G1SNH2-F1
#
_entry.id   AF-A0A6G1SNH2-F1
#
_cell.length_a   1.000
_cell.length_b   1.000
_cell.length_c   1.000
_cell.angle_alpha   90.00
_cell.angle_beta   90.00
_cell.angle_gamma   90.00
#
_symmetry.space_group_name_H-M   'P 1'
#
loop_
_entity.id
_entity.type
_entity.pdbx_description
1 polymer ?
#
loop_
_entity_poly.entity_id
_entity_poly.type
_entity_poly.pdbx_seq_one_letter_code
_entity_poly.pdbx_strand_id
1 'polypeptide(L)'
;MGTSSNIKLSELNEFISCPVCHGYLIDATTVNECLHTFCKSCIVKHIQNDNNECPKCQTVIHERRPLDYILYDRSKQDIVYKLVPQLYISEMNRRMAVQDLRDIDPFTKLGLKKKFLYIALVQQRKTDDFATRNSTNSPQPHSESNNRTNNDPIYLRCPIDVKVRQIRKLLAVKYQLDSNDRLQLFYKGDTVSDADQISNLAQSISFVLHYEISKIYPSILDQASTSSSTISYDSDKMSVDEIK
;
A
#
# COMPACT_ATOMS: atom_id res chain seq x y z
N MET A 1 -1.68 18.24 12.98
CA MET A 1 -0.37 18.43 12.33
C MET A 1 0.46 17.17 12.56
N GLY A 2 0.58 16.28 11.58
CA GLY A 2 1.49 15.15 11.68
C GLY A 2 2.85 15.56 11.15
N THR A 3 3.83 15.75 12.03
CA THR A 3 5.22 15.96 11.61
C THR A 3 5.76 14.62 11.07
N SER A 4 6.00 14.52 9.76
CA SER A 4 6.71 13.36 9.19
C SER A 4 8.16 13.39 9.62
N SER A 5 8.45 12.76 10.75
CA SER A 5 9.82 12.53 11.23
C SER A 5 10.47 11.44 10.38
N ASN A 6 11.50 11.79 9.60
CA ASN A 6 12.32 10.79 8.90
C ASN A 6 13.39 10.27 9.87
N ILE A 7 13.27 9.00 10.27
CA ILE A 7 14.25 8.29 11.10
C ILE A 7 15.06 7.36 10.20
N LYS A 8 16.39 7.34 10.36
CA LYS A 8 17.23 6.40 9.61
C LYS A 8 17.03 4.99 10.14
N LEU A 9 16.84 4.02 9.25
CA LEU A 9 16.65 2.61 9.65
C LEU A 9 17.82 2.07 10.49
N SER A 10 19.05 2.56 10.25
CA SER A 10 20.24 2.18 11.02
C SER A 10 20.12 2.47 12.52
N GLU A 11 19.39 3.51 12.89
CA GLU A 11 19.15 3.88 14.29
C GLU A 11 18.17 2.92 14.99
N LEU A 12 17.38 2.17 14.20
CA LEU A 12 16.42 1.20 14.71
C LEU A 12 17.01 -0.21 14.82
N ASN A 13 18.16 -0.47 14.19
CA ASN A 13 18.76 -1.81 14.06
C ASN A 13 18.96 -2.51 15.41
N GLU A 14 19.31 -1.79 16.47
CA GLU A 14 19.47 -2.35 17.82
C GLU A 14 18.18 -3.04 18.33
N PHE A 15 17.02 -2.55 17.92
CA PHE A 15 15.71 -3.04 18.38
C PHE A 15 15.12 -4.13 17.50
N ILE A 16 15.59 -4.27 16.26
CA ILE A 16 15.00 -5.14 15.22
C ILE A 16 15.96 -6.19 14.65
N SER A 17 17.20 -6.21 15.12
CA SER A 17 18.21 -7.22 14.75
C SER A 17 18.34 -8.32 15.80
N CYS A 18 18.72 -9.51 15.33
CA CYS A 18 18.99 -10.67 16.16
C CYS A 18 20.41 -10.60 16.71
N PRO A 19 20.62 -10.68 18.04
CA PRO A 19 21.96 -10.65 18.64
C PRO A 19 22.86 -11.84 18.25
N VAL A 20 22.28 -12.93 17.75
CA VAL A 20 23.01 -14.18 17.46
C VAL A 20 23.48 -14.26 16.01
N CYS A 21 22.63 -13.91 15.04
CA CYS A 21 23.00 -13.95 13.62
C CYS A 21 23.31 -12.57 13.02
N HIS A 22 23.11 -11.49 13.79
CA HIS A 22 23.31 -10.10 13.37
C HIS A 22 22.46 -9.65 12.16
N GLY A 23 21.51 -10.47 11.70
CA GLY A 23 20.50 -10.11 10.71
C GLY A 23 19.22 -9.58 11.35
N TYR A 24 18.26 -9.13 10.54
CA TYR A 24 16.93 -8.76 11.03
C TYR A 24 16.18 -9.98 11.59
N LEU A 25 15.31 -9.73 12.57
CA LEU A 25 14.50 -10.77 13.20
C LEU A 25 13.56 -11.45 12.18
N ILE A 26 13.68 -12.78 12.06
CA ILE A 26 12.79 -13.65 11.30
C ILE A 26 12.18 -14.66 12.26
N ASP A 27 10.85 -14.76 12.24
CA ASP A 27 10.07 -15.47 13.25
C ASP A 27 10.52 -15.10 14.67
N ALA A 28 10.43 -13.80 15.00
CA ALA A 28 10.84 -13.22 16.26
C ALA A 28 10.32 -14.04 17.44
N THR A 29 11.24 -14.46 18.29
CA THR A 29 10.99 -15.36 19.42
C THR A 29 11.66 -14.76 20.65
N THR A 30 10.87 -14.52 21.69
CA THR A 30 11.28 -13.81 22.91
C THR A 30 11.38 -14.79 24.08
N VAL A 31 12.43 -14.64 24.87
CA VAL A 31 12.63 -15.37 26.13
C VAL A 31 11.76 -14.73 27.21
N ASN A 32 10.94 -15.52 27.92
CA ASN A 32 10.01 -15.00 28.92
C ASN A 32 10.70 -14.31 30.10
N GLU A 33 11.78 -14.90 30.61
CA GLU A 33 12.47 -14.44 31.83
C GLU A 33 13.16 -13.08 31.66
N CYS A 34 13.72 -12.79 30.48
CA CYS A 34 14.53 -11.59 30.26
C CYS A 34 14.06 -10.69 29.11
N LEU A 35 12.99 -11.08 28.41
CA LEU A 35 12.38 -10.35 27.29
C LEU A 35 13.33 -10.05 26.11
N HIS A 36 14.46 -10.75 26.01
CA HIS A 36 15.33 -10.67 24.85
C HIS A 36 14.77 -11.48 23.68
N THR A 37 14.82 -10.89 22.49
CA THR A 37 14.25 -11.47 21.26
C THR A 37 15.34 -11.87 20.28
N PHE A 38 15.11 -13.02 19.63
CA PHE A 38 15.99 -13.63 18.65
C PHE A 38 15.17 -14.14 17.46
N CYS A 39 15.82 -14.55 16.37
CA CYS A 39 15.15 -15.38 15.36
C CYS A 39 14.82 -16.76 15.96
N LYS A 40 13.66 -17.34 15.62
CA LYS A 40 13.28 -18.70 16.08
C LYS A 40 14.40 -19.72 15.89
N SER A 41 14.94 -19.78 14.67
CA SER A 41 16.01 -20.74 14.32
C SER A 41 17.29 -20.52 15.14
N CYS A 42 17.61 -19.27 15.50
CA CYS A 42 18.79 -18.96 16.29
C CYS A 42 18.64 -19.44 17.73
N ILE A 43 17.56 -19.05 18.42
CA ILE A 43 17.38 -19.38 19.84
C ILE A 43 17.09 -20.86 20.05
N VAL A 44 16.30 -21.49 19.17
CA VAL A 44 16.04 -22.93 19.25
C VAL A 44 17.33 -23.73 19.03
N LYS A 45 18.16 -23.37 18.04
CA LYS A 45 19.45 -24.03 17.82
C LYS A 45 20.41 -23.84 19.00
N HIS A 46 20.43 -22.66 19.61
CA HIS A 46 21.24 -22.41 20.80
C HIS A 46 20.85 -23.33 21.96
N ILE A 47 19.54 -23.44 22.23
CA ILE A 47 18.99 -24.27 23.29
C ILE A 47 19.22 -25.77 23.02
N GLN A 48 19.07 -26.21 21.77
CA GLN A 48 19.30 -27.60 21.37
C GLN A 48 20.77 -28.02 21.48
N ASN A 49 21.71 -27.07 21.52
CA ASN A 49 23.13 -27.32 21.77
C ASN A 49 23.45 -27.29 23.28
N ASP A 50 22.52 -27.78 24.12
CA ASP A 50 22.61 -27.88 25.57
C ASP A 50 22.90 -26.57 26.35
N ASN A 51 22.53 -25.41 25.78
CA ASN A 51 22.61 -24.12 26.49
C ASN A 51 21.24 -23.69 26.98
N ASN A 52 21.04 -23.62 28.29
CA ASN A 52 19.78 -23.17 28.89
C ASN A 52 19.80 -21.69 29.29
N GLU A 53 20.81 -20.93 28.88
CA GLU A 53 20.98 -19.51 29.19
C GLU A 53 20.61 -18.63 27.99
N CYS A 54 20.23 -17.39 28.27
CA CYS A 54 19.97 -16.40 27.24
C CYS A 54 21.28 -16.02 26.52
N PRO A 55 21.36 -16.10 25.17
CA PRO A 55 22.56 -15.73 24.42
C PRO A 55 23.04 -14.28 24.61
N LYS A 56 22.13 -13.39 25.06
CA LYS A 56 22.42 -11.95 25.21
C LYS A 56 22.84 -11.57 26.63
N CYS A 57 22.20 -12.14 27.65
CA CYS A 57 22.40 -11.70 29.04
C CYS A 57 22.76 -12.83 30.01
N GLN A 58 22.91 -14.07 29.53
CA GLN A 58 23.31 -15.25 30.31
C GLN A 58 22.34 -15.63 31.44
N THR A 59 21.19 -14.97 31.55
CA THR A 59 20.12 -15.39 32.46
C THR A 59 19.61 -16.76 32.05
N VAL A 60 19.52 -17.69 33.02
CA VAL A 60 18.93 -19.02 32.81
C VAL A 60 17.49 -18.86 32.34
N ILE A 61 17.19 -19.41 31.16
CA ILE A 61 15.84 -19.42 30.55
C ILE A 61 14.93 -20.34 31.35
N HIS A 62 15.40 -21.56 31.61
CA HIS A 62 14.77 -22.53 32.51
C HIS A 62 15.72 -23.71 32.77
N GLU A 63 15.70 -24.29 33.97
CA GLU A 63 16.65 -25.33 34.40
C GLU A 63 16.62 -26.64 33.59
N ARG A 64 15.53 -26.96 32.89
CA ARG A 64 15.29 -28.29 32.30
C ARG A 64 14.46 -28.26 31.02
N ARG A 65 13.57 -27.27 30.89
CA ARG A 65 12.65 -27.12 29.75
C ARG A 65 12.72 -25.74 29.09
N PRO A 66 13.92 -25.25 28.71
CA PRO A 66 14.10 -23.90 28.15
C PRO A 66 13.26 -23.62 26.89
N LEU A 67 12.96 -24.65 26.07
CA LEU A 67 12.12 -24.49 24.87
C LEU A 67 10.67 -24.09 25.17
N ASP A 68 10.14 -24.39 26.36
CA ASP A 68 8.77 -24.03 26.73
C ASP A 68 8.65 -22.58 27.25
N TYR A 69 9.80 -21.93 27.51
CA TYR A 69 9.91 -20.58 28.06
C TYR A 69 10.36 -19.56 27.01
N ILE A 70 10.24 -19.93 25.74
CA ILE A 70 10.38 -19.04 24.60
C ILE A 70 9.07 -18.97 23.84
N LEU A 71 8.64 -17.77 23.47
CA LEU A 71 7.36 -17.54 22.81
C LEU A 71 7.55 -16.71 21.54
N TYR A 72 6.73 -16.99 20.53
CA TYR A 72 6.68 -16.17 19.33
C TYR A 72 6.19 -14.75 19.64
N ASP A 73 7.00 -13.77 19.30
CA ASP A 73 6.65 -12.36 19.42
C ASP A 73 6.10 -11.83 18.10
N ARG A 74 4.81 -12.06 17.90
CA ARG A 74 4.09 -11.68 16.66
C ARG A 74 4.13 -10.17 16.44
N SER A 75 3.95 -9.40 17.50
CA SER A 75 3.94 -7.94 17.43
C SER A 75 5.30 -7.40 17.02
N LYS A 76 6.38 -7.91 17.61
CA LYS A 76 7.74 -7.53 17.24
C LYS A 76 8.08 -7.96 15.83
N GLN A 77 7.65 -9.15 15.38
CA GLN A 77 7.82 -9.57 14.00
C GLN A 77 7.07 -8.64 13.01
N ASP A 78 5.84 -8.25 13.33
CA ASP A 78 5.05 -7.33 12.51
C ASP A 78 5.70 -5.95 12.42
N ILE A 79 6.25 -5.45 13.54
CA ILE A 79 7.02 -4.20 13.57
C ILE A 79 8.23 -4.32 12.65
N VAL A 80 9.03 -5.39 12.76
CA VAL A 80 10.21 -5.62 11.94
C VAL A 80 9.84 -5.64 10.45
N TYR A 81 8.79 -6.37 10.06
CA TYR A 81 8.35 -6.43 8.66
C TYR A 81 7.75 -5.13 8.12
N LYS A 82 7.16 -4.29 8.97
CA LYS A 82 6.66 -2.96 8.57
C LYS A 82 7.78 -1.93 8.43
N LEU A 83 8.83 -2.04 9.26
CA LEU A 83 9.94 -1.10 9.28
C LEU A 83 11.00 -1.39 8.20
N VAL A 84 11.31 -2.67 7.96
CA VAL A 84 12.39 -3.06 7.03
C VAL A 84 11.80 -3.31 5.64
N PRO A 85 12.13 -2.47 4.63
CA PRO A 85 11.68 -2.70 3.26
C PRO A 85 12.16 -4.06 2.75
N GLN A 86 11.32 -4.72 1.96
CA GLN A 86 11.54 -6.00 1.29
C GLN A 86 11.78 -7.22 2.15
N LEU A 87 11.98 -7.08 3.47
CA LEU A 87 12.38 -8.20 4.32
C LEU A 87 11.36 -9.35 4.28
N TYR A 88 10.07 -9.04 4.38
CA TYR A 88 9.01 -10.04 4.27
C TYR A 88 9.02 -10.75 2.91
N ILE A 89 9.06 -9.98 1.82
CA ILE A 89 9.00 -10.52 0.45
C ILE A 89 10.20 -11.42 0.20
N SER A 90 11.41 -10.95 0.54
CA SER A 90 12.66 -11.71 0.42
C SER A 90 12.62 -13.02 1.21
N GLU A 91 12.15 -12.99 2.46
CA GLU A 91 12.04 -14.19 3.28
C GLU A 91 10.99 -15.18 2.73
N MET A 92 9.85 -14.69 2.25
CA MET A 92 8.84 -15.54 1.62
C MET A 92 9.37 -16.19 0.33
N ASN A 93 10.09 -15.43 -0.50
CA ASN A 93 10.72 -15.94 -1.72
C ASN A 93 11.77 -17.01 -1.38
N ARG A 94 12.59 -16.78 -0.35
CA ARG A 94 13.55 -17.78 0.15
C ARG A 94 12.85 -19.06 0.59
N ARG A 95 11.75 -18.96 1.36
CA ARG A 95 10.95 -20.12 1.77
C ARG A 95 10.34 -20.88 0.58
N MET A 96 9.93 -20.17 -0.46
CA MET A 96 9.38 -20.77 -1.67
C MET A 96 10.45 -21.43 -2.55
N ALA A 97 11.67 -20.90 -2.58
CA ALA A 97 12.77 -21.48 -3.36
C ALA A 97 13.22 -22.85 -2.84
N VAL A 98 12.99 -23.14 -1.54
CA VAL A 98 13.38 -24.39 -0.87
C VAL A 98 12.33 -25.50 -1.08
N GLN A 99 11.68 -25.53 -2.25
CA GLN A 99 10.46 -26.30 -2.51
C GLN A 99 10.65 -27.84 -2.45
N ASP A 100 10.52 -28.43 -1.26
CA ASP A 100 9.93 -29.75 -1.03
C ASP A 100 8.99 -29.63 0.19
N LEU A 101 7.70 -29.41 -0.08
CA LEU A 101 6.67 -28.92 0.86
C LEU A 101 6.21 -29.96 1.90
N ARG A 102 7.08 -30.87 2.35
CA ARG A 102 6.70 -31.94 3.29
C ARG A 102 6.88 -31.54 4.76
N ASP A 103 7.82 -30.65 5.07
CA ASP A 103 8.20 -30.35 6.47
C ASP A 103 8.02 -28.89 6.92
N ILE A 104 7.17 -28.11 6.24
CA ILE A 104 6.82 -26.77 6.74
C ILE A 104 5.74 -26.93 7.82
N ASP A 105 6.02 -26.41 9.02
CA ASP A 105 5.06 -26.48 10.12
C ASP A 105 3.71 -25.85 9.71
N PRO A 106 2.57 -26.40 10.18
CA PRO A 106 1.24 -25.95 9.77
C PRO A 106 1.00 -24.46 9.99
N PHE A 107 1.65 -23.86 10.99
CA PHE A 107 1.51 -22.44 11.30
C PHE A 107 2.22 -21.57 10.24
N THR A 108 3.43 -21.94 9.84
CA THR A 108 4.16 -21.32 8.73
C THR A 108 3.46 -21.56 7.39
N LYS A 109 2.89 -22.74 7.17
CA LYS A 109 2.08 -23.04 5.97
C LYS A 109 0.82 -22.18 5.90
N LEU A 110 0.18 -21.89 7.03
CA LEU A 110 -0.97 -20.99 7.13
C LEU A 110 -0.60 -19.52 6.91
N GLY A 111 0.57 -19.09 7.42
CA GLY A 111 1.15 -17.77 7.16
C GLY A 111 1.55 -17.56 5.70
N LEU A 112 2.15 -18.58 5.07
CA LEU A 112 2.53 -18.60 3.65
C LEU A 112 1.31 -18.59 2.70
N LYS A 113 0.17 -19.15 3.13
CA LYS A 113 -1.10 -19.12 2.38
C LYS A 113 -1.86 -17.79 2.51
N LYS A 114 -1.55 -16.98 3.51
CA LYS A 114 -2.17 -15.67 3.76
C LYS A 114 -1.19 -14.56 3.45
N LYS A 115 -0.75 -14.51 2.19
CA LYS A 115 0.03 -13.40 1.64
C LYS A 115 -0.90 -12.20 1.47
N PHE A 116 -1.01 -11.37 2.49
CA PHE A 116 -1.73 -10.11 2.43
C PHE A 116 -0.75 -8.94 2.54
N LEU A 117 -1.04 -7.90 1.79
CA LEU A 117 -0.41 -6.59 1.93
C LEU A 117 -1.47 -5.59 2.44
N TYR A 118 -0.98 -4.49 2.99
CA TYR A 118 -1.80 -3.41 3.54
C TYR A 118 -1.66 -2.17 2.65
N ILE A 119 -2.78 -1.68 2.12
CA ILE A 119 -2.81 -0.48 1.29
C ILE A 119 -3.59 0.60 2.01
N ALA A 120 -3.04 1.80 2.13
CA ALA A 120 -3.82 2.99 2.42
C ALA A 120 -4.13 3.71 1.10
N LEU A 121 -5.41 3.83 0.73
CA LEU A 121 -5.83 4.60 -0.43
C LEU A 121 -6.14 6.03 0.00
N VAL A 122 -5.44 7.01 -0.58
CA VAL A 122 -5.55 8.43 -0.23
C VAL A 122 -5.99 9.23 -1.45
N GLN A 123 -7.10 9.95 -1.35
CA GLN A 123 -7.57 10.81 -2.44
C GLN A 123 -6.69 12.06 -2.55
N GLN A 124 -6.20 12.34 -3.76
CA GLN A 124 -5.65 13.64 -4.11
C GLN A 124 -6.77 14.49 -4.72
N ARG A 125 -7.00 15.68 -4.17
CA ARG A 125 -7.82 16.73 -4.82
C ARG A 125 -6.85 17.79 -5.32
N LYS A 126 -7.00 18.23 -6.56
CA LYS A 126 -6.39 19.48 -7.00
C LYS A 126 -6.95 20.58 -6.10
N THR A 127 -6.09 21.25 -5.35
CA THR A 127 -6.45 22.54 -4.76
C THR A 127 -6.67 23.47 -5.95
N ASP A 128 -7.91 23.92 -6.13
CA ASP A 128 -8.16 25.11 -6.94
C ASP A 128 -7.49 26.28 -6.21
N ASP A 129 -6.21 26.52 -6.49
CA ASP A 129 -5.49 27.72 -6.09
C ASP A 129 -6.04 28.91 -6.88
N PHE A 130 -7.29 29.31 -6.62
CA PHE A 130 -7.82 30.60 -7.05
C PHE A 130 -9.08 31.02 -6.26
N ALA A 131 -8.91 31.62 -5.07
CA ALA A 131 -9.73 32.75 -4.61
C ALA A 131 -9.19 33.34 -3.29
N THR A 132 -8.43 34.42 -3.46
CA THR A 132 -8.61 35.73 -2.79
C THR A 132 -8.77 35.79 -1.25
N ARG A 133 -7.77 36.46 -0.65
CA ARG A 133 -7.82 37.14 0.66
C ARG A 133 -9.11 37.98 0.82
N ASN A 134 -9.83 37.84 1.93
CA ASN A 134 -10.03 38.90 2.92
C ASN A 134 -11.01 38.51 4.05
N SER A 135 -10.57 38.89 5.25
CA SER A 135 -11.35 39.39 6.39
C SER A 135 -12.19 38.46 7.26
N THR A 136 -11.62 38.23 8.46
CA THR A 136 -12.21 38.43 9.80
C THR A 136 -13.59 37.85 10.09
N ASN A 137 -13.64 36.84 10.97
CA ASN A 137 -14.30 37.00 12.28
C ASN A 137 -13.99 35.86 13.27
N SER A 138 -14.05 36.26 14.54
CA SER A 138 -13.76 35.64 15.84
C SER A 138 -14.19 34.17 16.07
N PRO A 139 -13.58 33.44 17.03
CA PRO A 139 -13.94 32.08 17.40
C PRO A 139 -14.97 32.00 18.54
N GLN A 140 -16.11 31.34 18.32
CA GLN A 140 -17.02 30.85 19.37
C GLN A 140 -17.75 29.54 18.91
N PRO A 141 -18.25 28.72 19.86
CA PRO A 141 -18.21 27.26 19.84
C PRO A 141 -19.56 26.60 19.51
N HIS A 142 -19.57 25.26 19.53
CA HIS A 142 -20.70 24.32 19.41
C HIS A 142 -20.98 23.72 18.02
N SER A 143 -20.55 22.48 17.83
CA SER A 143 -21.42 21.29 17.75
C SER A 143 -20.64 20.15 17.08
N GLU A 144 -20.51 19.02 17.79
CA GLU A 144 -19.97 17.77 17.24
C GLU A 144 -20.97 17.18 16.25
N SER A 145 -21.05 17.76 15.05
CA SER A 145 -21.64 17.10 13.91
C SER A 145 -20.62 16.10 13.36
N ASN A 146 -20.91 14.80 13.50
CA ASN A 146 -20.20 13.67 12.90
C ASN A 146 -20.22 13.70 11.36
N ASN A 147 -19.66 14.74 10.75
CA ASN A 147 -19.30 14.72 9.34
C ASN A 147 -17.92 14.08 9.23
N ARG A 148 -17.88 12.75 9.20
CA ARG A 148 -16.70 12.02 8.72
C ARG A 148 -16.42 12.53 7.30
N THR A 149 -15.45 13.42 7.19
CA THR A 149 -15.10 14.04 5.91
C THR A 149 -14.74 12.93 4.92
N ASN A 150 -15.15 13.08 3.66
CA ASN A 150 -14.79 12.25 2.49
C ASN A 150 -13.26 12.21 2.17
N ASN A 151 -12.42 12.37 3.19
CA ASN A 151 -10.97 12.50 3.12
C ASN A 151 -10.23 11.46 3.97
N ASP A 152 -10.94 10.60 4.71
CA ASP A 152 -10.30 9.55 5.49
C ASP A 152 -9.70 8.47 4.55
N PRO A 153 -8.43 8.06 4.76
CA PRO A 153 -7.81 7.01 3.97
C PRO A 153 -8.59 5.69 4.06
N ILE A 154 -8.69 4.97 2.93
CA ILE A 154 -9.27 3.63 2.91
C ILE A 154 -8.16 2.63 3.16
N TYR A 155 -8.21 1.93 4.30
CA TYR A 155 -7.25 0.87 4.61
C TYR A 155 -7.76 -0.48 4.09
N LEU A 156 -6.98 -1.10 3.19
CA LEU A 156 -7.27 -2.41 2.62
C LEU A 156 -6.23 -3.43 3.06
N ARG A 157 -6.71 -4.61 3.46
CA ARG A 157 -5.89 -5.81 3.55
C ARG A 157 -6.21 -6.65 2.31
N CYS A 158 -5.29 -6.75 1.36
CA CYS A 158 -5.55 -7.47 0.11
C CYS A 158 -4.52 -8.57 -0.14
N PRO A 159 -4.91 -9.68 -0.79
CA PRO A 159 -3.96 -10.69 -1.24
C PRO A 159 -2.86 -10.10 -2.14
N ILE A 160 -1.66 -10.68 -2.15
CA ILE A 160 -0.52 -10.14 -2.93
C ILE A 160 -0.73 -10.23 -4.45
N ASP A 161 -1.54 -11.17 -4.91
CA ASP A 161 -1.84 -11.42 -6.33
C ASP A 161 -2.91 -10.48 -6.88
N VAL A 162 -3.46 -9.60 -6.04
CA VAL A 162 -4.38 -8.54 -6.46
C VAL A 162 -3.70 -7.63 -7.47
N LYS A 163 -4.41 -7.33 -8.56
CA LYS A 163 -3.99 -6.37 -9.58
C LYS A 163 -4.58 -4.99 -9.33
N VAL A 164 -3.91 -3.95 -9.83
CA VAL A 164 -4.39 -2.55 -9.78
C VAL A 164 -5.82 -2.41 -10.29
N ARG A 165 -6.20 -3.13 -11.35
CA ARG A 165 -7.57 -3.12 -11.89
C ARG A 165 -8.66 -3.46 -10.86
N GLN A 166 -8.36 -4.30 -9.86
CA GLN A 166 -9.33 -4.67 -8.82
C GLN A 166 -9.51 -3.54 -7.81
N ILE A 167 -8.42 -2.83 -7.46
CA ILE A 167 -8.47 -1.62 -6.63
C ILE A 167 -9.24 -0.51 -7.35
N ARG A 168 -8.99 -0.34 -8.66
CA ARG A 168 -9.71 0.63 -9.51
C ARG A 168 -11.22 0.34 -9.54
N LYS A 169 -11.62 -0.93 -9.74
CA LYS A 169 -13.03 -1.35 -9.68
C LYS A 169 -13.66 -1.09 -8.30
N LEU A 170 -12.94 -1.39 -7.22
CA LEU A 170 -13.41 -1.14 -5.85
C LEU A 170 -13.70 0.35 -5.63
N LEU A 171 -12.80 1.23 -6.04
CA LEU A 171 -12.98 2.68 -5.93
C LEU A 171 -14.11 3.19 -6.83
N ALA A 172 -14.21 2.68 -8.07
CA ALA A 172 -15.29 3.04 -8.98
C ALA A 172 -16.67 2.71 -8.42
N VAL A 173 -16.82 1.51 -7.83
CA VAL A 173 -18.07 1.10 -7.16
C VAL A 173 -18.32 1.94 -5.90
N LYS A 174 -17.30 2.16 -5.07
CA LYS A 174 -17.43 2.93 -3.83
C LYS A 174 -17.93 4.36 -4.07
N TYR A 175 -17.42 5.00 -5.12
CA TYR A 175 -17.76 6.39 -5.47
C TYR A 175 -18.81 6.51 -6.58
N GLN A 176 -19.40 5.39 -7.02
CA GLN A 176 -20.43 5.36 -8.05
C GLN A 176 -20.01 6.10 -9.35
N LEU A 177 -18.77 5.87 -9.78
CA LEU A 177 -18.20 6.53 -10.94
C LEU A 177 -18.88 6.08 -12.24
N ASP A 178 -19.18 7.03 -13.11
CA ASP A 178 -19.80 6.79 -14.42
C ASP A 178 -18.79 6.97 -15.58
N SER A 179 -19.27 6.88 -16.83
CA SER A 179 -18.41 7.03 -18.02
C SER A 179 -17.79 8.42 -18.17
N ASN A 180 -18.30 9.43 -17.46
CA ASN A 180 -17.75 10.78 -17.42
C ASN A 180 -16.73 10.95 -16.30
N ASP A 181 -16.45 9.92 -15.51
CA ASP A 181 -15.45 9.94 -14.45
C ASP A 181 -14.19 9.20 -14.89
N ARG A 182 -13.04 9.86 -14.68
CA ARG A 182 -11.72 9.26 -14.85
C ARG A 182 -11.09 9.07 -13.47
N LEU A 183 -10.83 7.80 -13.14
CA LEU A 183 -10.09 7.40 -11.95
C LEU A 183 -8.64 7.08 -12.32
N GLN A 184 -7.69 7.81 -11.74
CA GLN A 184 -6.26 7.56 -11.86
C GLN A 184 -5.69 7.15 -10.51
N LEU A 185 -4.77 6.18 -10.53
CA LEU A 185 -4.05 5.69 -9.35
C LEU A 185 -2.57 6.03 -9.51
N PHE A 186 -1.94 6.46 -8.43
CA PHE A 186 -0.56 6.88 -8.38
C PHE A 186 0.19 6.18 -7.24
N TYR A 187 1.43 5.81 -7.51
CA TYR A 187 2.37 5.34 -6.50
C TYR A 187 3.67 6.13 -6.63
N LYS A 188 4.10 6.79 -5.54
CA LYS A 188 5.29 7.66 -5.55
C LYS A 188 5.30 8.75 -6.64
N GLY A 189 4.11 9.18 -7.09
CA GLY A 189 3.94 10.19 -8.14
C GLY A 189 3.74 9.63 -9.55
N ASP A 190 4.06 8.35 -9.77
CA ASP A 190 3.90 7.71 -11.07
C ASP A 190 2.53 7.06 -11.22
N THR A 191 1.95 7.14 -12.42
CA THR A 191 0.68 6.46 -12.74
C THR A 191 0.90 4.95 -12.79
N VAL A 192 0.02 4.18 -12.13
CA VAL A 192 0.10 2.71 -12.13
C VAL A 192 -0.85 2.08 -13.14
N SER A 193 -0.40 1.00 -13.80
CA SER A 193 -1.15 0.30 -14.83
C SER A 193 -2.09 -0.74 -14.24
N ASP A 194 -3.23 -0.98 -14.90
CA ASP A 194 -4.20 -2.00 -14.49
C ASP A 194 -3.65 -3.44 -14.51
N ALA A 195 -2.61 -3.67 -15.31
CA ALA A 195 -1.95 -4.95 -15.42
C ALA A 195 -1.03 -5.25 -14.23
N ASP A 196 -0.57 -4.22 -13.51
CA ASP A 196 0.39 -4.35 -12.43
C ASP A 196 -0.19 -5.15 -11.25
N GLN A 197 0.61 -6.05 -10.70
CA GLN A 197 0.32 -6.67 -9.42
C GLN A 197 0.69 -5.69 -8.31
N ILE A 198 -0.20 -5.55 -7.34
CA ILE A 198 -0.04 -4.63 -6.21
C ILE A 198 1.24 -4.94 -5.42
N SER A 199 1.61 -6.23 -5.31
CA SER A 199 2.87 -6.66 -4.69
C SER A 199 4.13 -6.15 -5.37
N ASN A 200 4.05 -5.80 -6.65
CA ASN A 200 5.21 -5.37 -7.45
C ASN A 200 5.35 -3.84 -7.45
N LEU A 201 4.31 -3.11 -7.02
CA LEU A 201 4.34 -1.65 -6.93
C LEU A 201 5.27 -1.21 -5.80
N ALA A 202 5.15 -1.84 -4.64
CA ALA A 202 5.85 -1.41 -3.44
C ALA A 202 6.79 -2.47 -2.90
N GLN A 203 7.94 -1.98 -2.47
CA GLN A 203 8.96 -2.74 -1.77
C GLN A 203 8.60 -3.03 -0.31
N SER A 204 7.34 -2.85 0.08
CA SER A 204 6.87 -2.88 1.46
C SER A 204 5.55 -3.62 1.53
N ILE A 205 5.34 -4.34 2.64
CA ILE A 205 4.05 -4.98 2.95
C ILE A 205 2.94 -3.97 3.24
N SER A 206 3.31 -2.71 3.51
CA SER A 206 2.39 -1.61 3.78
C SER A 206 2.80 -0.39 2.96
N PHE A 207 1.89 0.16 2.19
CA PHE A 207 2.16 1.35 1.39
C PHE A 207 0.91 2.16 1.07
N VAL A 208 1.14 3.38 0.59
CA VAL A 208 0.10 4.32 0.22
C VAL A 208 -0.06 4.32 -1.30
N LEU A 209 -1.29 4.20 -1.78
CA LEU A 209 -1.65 4.54 -3.15
C LEU A 209 -2.48 5.81 -3.12
N HIS A 210 -2.08 6.76 -3.95
CA HIS A 210 -2.88 7.96 -4.17
C HIS A 210 -3.86 7.70 -5.31
N TYR A 211 -5.03 8.32 -5.27
CA TYR A 211 -5.96 8.29 -6.40
C TYR A 211 -6.58 9.66 -6.64
N GLU A 212 -6.85 9.96 -7.90
CA GLU A 212 -7.55 11.16 -8.34
C GLU A 212 -8.80 10.75 -9.11
N ILE A 213 -9.92 11.40 -8.82
CA ILE A 213 -11.16 11.28 -9.58
C ILE A 213 -11.38 12.62 -10.26
N SER A 214 -11.43 12.62 -11.59
CA SER A 214 -11.60 13.83 -12.42
C SER A 214 -12.71 13.63 -13.43
N LYS A 215 -13.46 14.68 -13.77
CA LYS A 215 -14.46 14.62 -14.84
C LYS A 215 -13.79 14.64 -16.22
N ILE A 216 -14.30 13.80 -17.12
CA ILE A 216 -13.98 13.79 -18.55
C ILE A 216 -14.92 14.80 -19.19
N TYR A 217 -14.41 15.99 -19.48
CA TYR A 217 -15.13 16.94 -20.32
C TYR A 217 -14.83 16.60 -21.78
N PRO A 218 -15.84 16.33 -22.63
CA PRO A 218 -15.62 16.27 -24.06
C PRO A 218 -15.08 17.63 -24.51
N SER A 219 -13.95 17.62 -25.22
CA SER A 219 -13.42 18.82 -25.86
C SER A 219 -14.48 19.40 -26.81
N ILE A 220 -14.75 20.70 -26.71
CA ILE A 220 -15.78 21.44 -27.45
C ILE A 220 -15.38 21.63 -28.94
N LEU A 221 -15.02 20.56 -29.65
CA LEU A 221 -14.57 20.66 -31.06
C LEU A 221 -15.25 19.66 -32.02
N ASP A 222 -16.20 18.84 -31.58
CA ASP A 222 -16.83 17.82 -32.44
C ASP A 222 -18.34 18.00 -32.67
N GLN A 223 -18.87 19.22 -32.49
CA GLN A 223 -20.28 19.55 -32.79
C GLN A 223 -20.43 20.61 -33.88
N ALA A 224 -19.52 20.66 -34.86
CA ALA A 224 -19.61 21.56 -36.02
C ALA A 224 -19.40 20.81 -37.35
N SER A 225 -20.16 19.74 -37.59
CA SER A 225 -20.16 19.09 -38.92
C SER A 225 -21.36 18.16 -39.14
N THR A 226 -22.58 18.57 -38.77
CA THR A 226 -23.81 17.95 -39.31
C THR A 226 -24.99 18.93 -39.33
N SER A 227 -24.92 19.96 -40.17
CA SER A 227 -26.13 20.62 -40.69
C SER A 227 -25.80 21.52 -41.88
N SER A 228 -26.25 21.12 -43.07
CA SER A 228 -26.66 21.94 -44.24
C SER A 228 -26.41 21.11 -45.51
N SER A 229 -27.38 20.30 -45.95
CA SER A 229 -28.50 20.68 -46.82
C SER A 229 -28.14 20.54 -48.31
N THR A 230 -28.73 19.51 -48.90
CA THR A 230 -28.96 19.29 -50.34
C THR A 230 -29.40 20.57 -51.05
N ILE A 231 -28.64 21.00 -52.06
CA ILE A 231 -29.11 21.86 -53.14
C ILE A 231 -28.64 21.24 -54.45
N SER A 232 -29.62 20.92 -55.29
CA SER A 232 -29.55 20.43 -56.66
C SER A 232 -28.92 21.48 -57.59
N TYR A 233 -28.01 21.04 -58.45
CA TYR A 233 -27.57 21.80 -59.62
C TYR A 233 -28.59 21.61 -60.74
N ASP A 234 -29.26 22.70 -61.14
CA ASP A 234 -29.95 22.81 -62.41
C ASP A 234 -29.38 24.03 -63.13
N SER A 235 -28.67 23.76 -64.23
CA SER A 235 -27.97 24.74 -65.04
C SER A 235 -28.76 24.91 -66.33
N ASP A 236 -29.50 26.01 -66.48
CA ASP A 236 -29.85 26.48 -67.82
C ASP A 236 -30.24 27.98 -67.87
N LYS A 237 -29.56 28.65 -68.81
CA LYS A 237 -29.92 29.88 -69.54
C LYS A 237 -30.09 31.21 -68.78
N MET A 238 -29.17 32.13 -69.06
CA MET A 238 -29.56 33.47 -69.50
C MET A 238 -28.51 34.10 -70.43
N SER A 239 -28.96 34.35 -71.65
CA SER A 239 -28.38 35.18 -72.70
C SER A 239 -28.27 36.65 -72.28
N VAL A 240 -27.17 37.30 -72.63
CA VAL A 240 -27.10 38.77 -72.72
C VAL A 240 -26.38 39.09 -74.03
N ASP A 241 -27.14 39.59 -75.00
CA ASP A 241 -26.64 40.27 -76.19
C ASP A 241 -26.38 41.76 -75.87
N GLU A 242 -25.21 42.21 -76.35
CA GLU A 242 -24.83 43.52 -76.90
C GLU A 242 -25.21 44.85 -76.20
N ILE A 243 -24.22 45.75 -76.09
CA ILE A 243 -24.14 47.03 -76.84
C ILE A 243 -22.84 47.79 -76.48
N LYS A 244 -22.11 48.17 -77.55
CA LYS A 244 -20.96 49.10 -77.71
C LYS A 244 -19.54 48.59 -77.47
#